data_AF-A0A2P5P6F6-F1
#
_entry.id   AF-A0A2P5P6F6-F1
#
_cell.length_a   1.000
_cell.length_b   1.000
_cell.length_c   1.000
_cell.angle_alpha   90.00
_cell.angle_beta   90.00
_cell.angle_gamma   90.00
#
_symmetry.space_group_name_H-M   'P 1'
#
loop_
_entity.id
_entity.type
_entity.pdbx_description
1 polymer ?
#
loop_
_entity_poly.entity_id
_entity_poly.type
_entity_poly.pdbx_seq_one_letter_code
_entity_poly.pdbx_strand_id
1 'polypeptide(L)' 'MLEIRKSATSFNEREMLQLESIILDRDAPGALVFLKTAVYDKIEQSQRGKLKNLLDGTTDPSQSFNQLQRK' A
#
# COMPACT_ATOMS: atom_id res chain seq x y z
N MET A 1 -11.74 7.51 -5.08
CA MET A 1 -12.57 6.87 -4.06
C MET A 1 -11.65 6.06 -3.15
N LEU A 2 -11.58 6.39 -1.86
CA LEU A 2 -10.76 5.67 -0.89
C LEU A 2 -11.51 4.40 -0.48
N GLU A 3 -11.31 3.31 -1.21
CA GLU A 3 -11.86 2.00 -0.85
C GLU A 3 -10.88 1.24 0.04
N ILE A 4 -11.35 0.75 1.17
CA ILE A 4 -10.58 -0.18 2.01
C ILE A 4 -10.62 -1.54 1.32
N ARG A 5 -9.54 -1.88 0.60
CA ARG A 5 -9.35 -3.19 -0.03
C ARG A 5 -8.30 -3.99 0.76
N LYS A 6 -8.52 -5.31 0.88
CA LYS A 6 -7.48 -6.21 1.41
C LYS A 6 -6.26 -6.11 0.50
N SER A 7 -5.12 -5.73 1.08
CA SER A 7 -3.85 -5.63 0.39
C SER A 7 -2.88 -6.62 1.01
N ALA A 8 -2.41 -7.57 0.20
CA ALA A 8 -1.30 -8.42 0.60
C ALA A 8 -0.02 -7.58 0.51
N THR A 9 0.69 -7.43 1.63
CA THR A 9 1.96 -6.73 1.70
C THR A 9 3.04 -7.76 2.00
N SER A 10 4.03 -7.87 1.12
CA SER A 10 5.19 -8.74 1.36
C SER A 10 6.18 -8.05 2.30
N PHE A 11 6.70 -8.82 3.25
CA PHE A 11 7.79 -8.39 4.12
C PHE A 11 9.08 -9.07 3.70
N ASN A 12 10.18 -8.32 3.73
CA ASN A 12 11.51 -8.90 3.64
C ASN A 12 11.93 -9.48 5.00
N GLU A 13 13.04 -10.21 5.01
CA GLU A 13 13.55 -10.88 6.21
C GLU A 13 13.79 -9.93 7.39
N ARG A 14 14.35 -8.73 7.12
CA ARG A 14 14.58 -7.73 8.17
C ARG A 14 13.28 -7.21 8.77
N GLU A 15 12.28 -6.94 7.95
CA GLU A 15 10.96 -6.49 8.40
C GLU A 15 10.25 -7.59 9.20
N MET A 16 10.44 -8.86 8.82
CA MET A 16 9.88 -10.00 9.54
C MET A 16 10.49 -10.14 10.93
N LEU A 17 11.82 -10.08 11.05
CA LEU A 17 12.51 -10.12 12.35
C LEU A 17 12.13 -8.94 13.25
N GLN A 18 11.96 -7.75 12.67
CA GLN A 18 11.51 -6.59 13.42
C GLN A 18 10.08 -6.77 13.95
N LEU A 19 9.17 -7.32 13.14
CA LEU A 19 7.81 -7.63 13.56
C LEU A 19 7.79 -8.69 14.67
N GLU A 20 8.64 -9.72 14.56
CA GLU A 20 8.79 -10.74 15.60
C GLU A 20 9.25 -10.13 16.93
N SER A 21 10.28 -9.29 16.93
CA SER A 21 10.72 -8.58 18.15
C SER A 21 9.59 -7.73 18.75
N ILE A 22 8.88 -6.95 17.94
CA ILE A 22 7.74 -6.14 18.41
C ILE A 22 6.67 -7.01 19.10
N ILE A 23 6.36 -8.18 18.54
CA ILE A 23 5.36 -9.11 19.09
C ILE A 23 5.86 -9.72 20.41
N LEU A 24 7.12 -10.17 20.44
CA LEU A 24 7.72 -10.81 21.61
C LEU A 24 7.83 -9.82 22.78
N ASP A 25 8.26 -8.60 22.49
CA ASP A 25 8.49 -7.54 23.48
C ASP A 25 7.19 -6.77 23.83
N ARG A 26 6.10 -7.04 23.11
CA ARG A 26 4.82 -6.32 23.20
C ARG A 26 5.00 -4.79 23.05
N ASP A 27 5.91 -4.38 22.18
CA ASP A 27 6.27 -2.99 21.95
C ASP A 27 5.21 -2.27 21.11
N ALA A 28 4.16 -1.76 21.77
CA ALA A 28 3.10 -1.01 21.11
C ALA A 28 3.60 0.27 20.38
N PRO A 29 4.50 1.08 20.95
CA PRO A 29 5.14 2.18 20.21
C PRO A 29 5.85 1.71 18.92
N GLY A 30 6.65 0.66 19.01
CA GLY A 30 7.36 0.07 17.86
C GLY A 30 6.40 -0.47 16.80
N ALA A 31 5.28 -1.07 17.21
CA ALA A 31 4.23 -1.54 16.31
C ALA A 31 3.64 -0.39 15.47
N LEU A 32 3.39 0.77 16.07
CA LEU A 32 2.86 1.93 15.35
C LEU A 32 3.85 2.44 14.30
N VAL A 33 5.13 2.52 14.66
CA VAL A 33 6.19 2.95 13.74
C VAL A 33 6.29 1.95 12.58
N PHE A 34 6.33 0.65 12.88
CA PHE A 34 6.40 -0.41 11.89
C PHE A 34 5.21 -0.37 10.92
N LEU A 35 3.98 -0.20 11.43
CA LEU A 35 2.80 -0.09 10.58
C LEU A 35 2.89 1.11 9.61
N LYS A 36 3.42 2.23 10.06
CA LYS A 36 3.58 3.41 9.21
C LYS A 36 4.62 3.17 8.12
N THR A 37 5.81 2.68 8.48
CA THR A 37 6.92 2.59 7.52
C THR A 37 6.90 1.33 6.66
N ALA A 38 6.54 0.17 7.22
CA ALA A 38 6.62 -1.11 6.51
C ALA A 38 5.32 -1.48 5.79
N VAL A 39 4.17 -0.95 6.24
CA VAL A 39 2.86 -1.26 5.65
C VAL A 39 2.29 -0.08 4.89
N TYR A 40 2.13 1.08 5.53
CA TYR A 40 1.47 2.22 4.89
C TYR A 40 2.26 2.73 3.68
N ASP A 41 3.57 2.93 3.81
CA ASP A 41 4.41 3.41 2.71
C ASP A 41 4.37 2.47 1.50
N LYS A 42 4.34 1.14 1.72
CA LYS A 42 4.23 0.15 0.64
C LYS A 42 2.88 0.17 -0.05
N ILE A 43 1.80 0.33 0.72
CA ILE A 43 0.46 0.47 0.16
C ILE A 43 0.37 1.75 -0.66
N GLU A 44 0.86 2.86 -0.13
CA GLU A 44 0.89 4.16 -0.83
C GLU A 44 1.69 4.04 -2.13
N GLN A 45 2.88 3.46 -2.08
CA GLN A 45 3.73 3.28 -3.26
C GLN A 45 3.06 2.38 -4.31
N SER A 46 2.41 1.29 -3.89
CA SER A 46 1.65 0.41 -4.79
C SER A 46 0.49 1.15 -5.47
N GLN A 47 -0.22 2.00 -4.74
CA GLN A 47 -1.32 2.80 -5.28
C GLN A 47 -0.81 3.89 -6.25
N ARG A 48 0.27 4.60 -5.88
CA ARG A 48 0.91 5.59 -6.74
C ARG A 48 1.44 4.98 -8.04
N GLY A 49 2.06 3.80 -7.97
CA GLY A 49 2.53 3.06 -9.15
C GLY A 49 1.39 2.69 -10.11
N LYS A 50 0.26 2.21 -9.58
CA LYS A 50 -0.94 1.91 -10.38
C LYS A 50 -1.52 3.17 -11.04
N LEU A 51 -1.59 4.28 -10.31
CA LEU A 51 -2.03 5.57 -10.84
C LEU A 51 -1.12 6.07 -11.97
N LYS A 52 0.20 5.97 -11.79
CA LYS A 52 1.17 6.38 -12.80
C LYS A 52 1.07 5.53 -14.07
N ASN A 53 1.02 4.21 -13.94
CA ASN A 53 0.85 3.31 -15.10
C ASN A 53 -0.46 3.55 -15.86
N LEU A 54 -1.53 3.94 -15.15
CA LEU A 54 -2.79 4.29 -15.77
C LEU A 54 -2.68 5.58 -16.60
N LEU A 55 -2.01 6.59 -16.06
CA LEU A 55 -1.80 7.89 -16.71
C LEU A 55 -0.83 7.81 -17.90
N ASP A 56 0.26 7.06 -17.77
CA ASP A 56 1.28 6.91 -18.82
C ASP A 56 0.78 6.04 -20.01
N GLY A 57 -0.22 5.20 -19.78
CA GLY A 57 -0.78 4.29 -20.80
C GLY A 57 -2.01 4.81 -21.55
N THR A 58 -2.55 6.00 -21.22
CA THR A 58 -3.77 6.52 -21.84
C THR A 58 -3.57 7.87 -22.52
N THR A 59 -3.87 7.94 -23.81
CA THR A 59 -3.84 9.19 -24.61
C THR A 59 -4.93 10.19 -24.19
N ASP A 60 -5.93 9.74 -23.41
CA ASP A 60 -6.94 10.59 -22.75
C ASP A 60 -7.42 9.94 -21.43
N PRO A 61 -6.77 10.25 -20.29
CA PRO A 61 -7.06 9.63 -19.00
C PRO A 61 -8.46 9.94 -18.45
N SER A 62 -9.12 10.98 -18.97
CA SER A 62 -10.46 11.40 -18.52
C SER A 62 -11.58 10.47 -19.03
N GLN A 63 -11.42 9.87 -20.22
CA GLN A 63 -12.40 8.91 -20.75
C GLN A 63 -12.35 7.56 -20.05
N SER A 64 -11.16 7.04 -19.77
CA SER A 64 -10.99 5.74 -19.10
C SER A 64 -11.53 5.76 -17.67
N PHE A 65 -11.44 6.89 -16.97
CA PHE A 65 -12.02 7.07 -15.64
C PHE A 65 -13.56 7.03 -15.68
N ASN A 66 -14.19 7.64 -16.68
CA ASN A 66 -15.64 7.62 -16.85
C ASN A 66 -16.20 6.25 -17.26
N GLN A 67 -15.42 5.42 -17.98
CA GLN A 67 -15.82 4.05 -18.32
C GLN A 67 -15.78 3.10 -17.11
N LEU A 68 -14.83 3.29 -16.19
CA LEU A 68 -14.74 2.51 -14.94
C LEU A 68 -15.88 2.78 -13.95
N GLN A 69 -16.46 3.98 -13.98
CA GLN A 69 -17.60 4.37 -13.13
C GLN A 69 -18.96 3.91 -13.66
N ARG A 70 -19.02 3.35 -14.88
CA ARG A 70 -20.27 2.90 -15.55
C ARG A 70 -20.47 1.38 -15.57
N LYS A 71 -19.63 0.62 -14.85
CA LYS A 71 -19.83 -0.82 -14.58
C LYS A 71 -20.18 -1.02 -13.12
#